data_AF-A0A970B1H3-F1
#
_entry.id   AF-A0A970B1H3-F1
#
_cell.length_a   1.000
_cell.length_b   1.000
_cell.length_c   1.000
_cell.angle_alpha   90.00
_cell.angle_beta   90.00
_cell.angle_gamma   90.00
#
_symmetry.space_group_name_H-M   'P 1'
#
loop_
_entity.id
_entity.type
_entity.pdbx_description
1 polymer ?
#
loop_
_entity_poly.entity_id
_entity_poly.type
_entity_poly.pdbx_seq_one_letter_code
_entity_poly.pdbx_strand_id
1 'polypeptide(L)' 'MEIDVGSTRIFFCPICDVDTPHSIRAAKAEMYGIMCTNCTSGSIVNEVDLRVYQLKWEEELREILDNLVEHSFESDDE' A
#
# COMPACT_ATOMS: atom_id res chain seq x y z
N MET A 1 -0.56 -13.44 -6.50
CA MET A 1 -1.70 -12.66 -6.01
C MET A 1 -2.21 -11.85 -7.20
N GLU A 2 -3.43 -12.07 -7.67
CA GLU A 2 -4.00 -11.28 -8.77
C GLU A 2 -4.41 -9.89 -8.24
N ILE A 3 -4.26 -8.85 -9.07
CA ILE A 3 -4.65 -7.48 -8.73
C ILE A 3 -5.95 -7.17 -9.46
N ASP A 4 -7.05 -7.14 -8.72
CA ASP A 4 -8.37 -6.99 -9.31
C ASP A 4 -8.73 -5.52 -9.51
N VAL A 5 -9.41 -5.22 -10.63
CA VAL A 5 -10.07 -3.93 -10.81
C VAL A 5 -11.16 -3.76 -9.74
N GLY A 6 -11.20 -2.59 -9.10
CA GLY A 6 -12.06 -2.31 -7.96
C GLY A 6 -11.41 -2.60 -6.60
N SER A 7 -10.28 -3.31 -6.57
CA SER A 7 -9.50 -3.47 -5.35
C SER A 7 -8.74 -2.19 -4.98
N THR A 8 -8.22 -2.15 -3.75
CA THR A 8 -7.37 -1.07 -3.26
C THR A 8 -5.98 -1.61 -2.93
N ARG A 9 -4.94 -0.85 -3.27
CA ARG A 9 -3.54 -1.15 -2.97
C ARG A 9 -2.86 0.10 -2.43
N ILE A 10 -1.83 -0.07 -1.61
CA ILE A 10 -0.99 1.05 -1.18
C ILE A 10 0.00 1.35 -2.29
N PHE A 11 0.23 2.64 -2.52
CA PHE A 11 1.23 3.12 -3.47
C PHE A 11 1.63 4.55 -3.10
N PHE A 12 2.86 4.92 -3.46
CA PHE A 12 3.32 6.30 -3.31
C PHE A 12 2.53 7.23 -4.23
N CYS A 13 1.87 8.25 -3.66
CA CYS A 13 1.21 9.27 -4.47
C CYS A 13 2.15 10.47 -4.67
N PRO A 14 2.56 10.81 -5.91
CA PRO A 14 3.44 11.95 -6.15
C PRO A 14 2.76 13.32 -5.91
N ILE A 15 1.43 13.33 -5.74
CA ILE A 15 0.67 14.55 -5.43
C ILE A 15 0.50 14.74 -3.92
N CYS A 16 0.29 13.65 -3.17
CA CYS A 16 0.22 13.72 -1.71
C CYS A 16 1.59 13.66 -1.04
N ASP A 17 2.62 13.23 -1.78
CA ASP A 17 3.99 13.02 -1.30
C ASP A 17 4.08 12.04 -0.12
N VAL A 18 3.21 11.02 -0.14
CA VAL A 18 3.12 9.99 0.90
C VAL A 18 2.45 8.74 0.34
N ASP A 19 2.65 7.63 1.03
CA ASP A 19 1.90 6.40 0.80
C ASP A 19 0.42 6.59 1.07
N THR A 20 -0.38 6.25 0.06
CA THR A 20 -1.82 6.38 0.15
C THR A 20 -2.51 5.17 -0.45
N PRO A 21 -3.74 4.86 -0.01
CA PRO A 21 -4.59 3.93 -0.72
C PRO A 21 -4.88 4.43 -2.13
N HIS A 22 -4.76 3.53 -3.10
CA HIS A 22 -5.11 3.75 -4.48
C HIS A 22 -6.11 2.69 -4.93
N SER A 23 -7.21 3.14 -5.52
CA SER A 23 -8.19 2.27 -6.16
C SER A 23 -7.69 1.83 -7.55
N ILE A 24 -7.75 0.53 -7.84
CA ILE A 24 -7.46 -0.01 -9.17
C ILE A 24 -8.68 0.25 -10.07
N ARG A 25 -8.50 1.07 -11.12
CA ARG A 25 -9.59 1.49 -12.02
C ARG A 25 -9.57 0.79 -13.37
N ALA A 26 -8.43 0.31 -13.81
CA ALA A 26 -8.28 -0.42 -15.05
C ALA A 26 -7.07 -1.35 -15.01
N ALA A 27 -7.11 -2.41 -15.80
CA ALA A 27 -5.99 -3.30 -16.05
C ALA A 27 -5.89 -3.54 -17.56
N LYS A 28 -4.67 -3.45 -18.11
CA LYS A 28 -4.39 -3.76 -19.51
C LYS A 28 -2.98 -4.34 -19.62
N ALA A 29 -2.90 -5.60 -20.03
CA ALA A 29 -1.65 -6.37 -19.98
C ALA A 29 -1.04 -6.27 -18.57
N GLU A 30 0.23 -5.88 -18.45
CA GLU A 30 0.96 -5.74 -17.19
C GLU A 30 0.87 -4.32 -16.61
N MET A 31 -0.07 -3.49 -17.06
CA MET A 31 -0.23 -2.12 -16.59
C MET A 31 -1.57 -1.92 -15.88
N TYR A 32 -1.53 -1.22 -14.76
CA TYR A 32 -2.69 -0.88 -13.95
C TYR A 32 -2.89 0.63 -13.91
N GLY A 33 -4.13 1.05 -14.18
CA GLY A 33 -4.58 2.40 -13.90
C GLY A 33 -5.01 2.48 -12.45
N ILE A 34 -4.32 3.29 -11.65
CA ILE A 34 -4.58 3.48 -10.23
C ILE A 34 -5.03 4.91 -9.95
N MET A 35 -5.87 5.10 -8.95
CA MET A 35 -6.39 6.42 -8.57
C MET A 35 -6.30 6.59 -7.06
N CYS A 36 -5.55 7.61 -6.63
CA CYS A 36 -5.36 7.96 -5.23
C CYS A 36 -6.70 8.28 -4.58
N THR A 37 -6.99 7.67 -3.44
CA THR A 37 -8.24 7.95 -2.70
C THR A 37 -8.24 9.31 -2.02
N ASN A 38 -7.06 9.92 -1.82
CA ASN A 38 -6.91 11.17 -1.10
C ASN A 38 -7.03 12.39 -2.03
N CYS A 39 -6.20 12.46 -3.08
CA CYS A 39 -6.18 13.60 -4.00
C CYS A 39 -6.89 13.36 -5.34
N THR A 40 -7.41 12.15 -5.57
CA THR A 40 -8.07 11.73 -6.82
C THR A 40 -7.18 11.72 -8.07
N SER A 41 -5.87 11.99 -7.92
CA SER A 41 -4.91 11.90 -9.02
C SER A 41 -4.79 10.46 -9.52
N GLY A 42 -4.76 10.30 -10.84
CA GLY A 42 -4.56 9.03 -11.52
C GLY A 42 -3.09 8.79 -11.85
N SER A 43 -2.67 7.53 -11.91
CA SER A 43 -1.35 7.12 -12.40
C SER A 43 -1.45 5.77 -13.11
N ILE A 44 -0.46 5.48 -13.97
CA ILE A 44 -0.32 4.19 -14.64
C ILE A 44 0.95 3.53 -14.10
N VAL A 45 0.82 2.32 -13.59
CA VAL A 45 1.93 1.59 -12.95
C VAL A 45 2.05 0.19 -13.54
N ASN A 46 3.26 -0.34 -13.60
CA ASN A 46 3.49 -1.73 -13.98
C ASN A 46 3.09 -2.68 -12.83
N GLU A 47 2.65 -3.89 -13.19
CA GLU A 47 2.28 -4.94 -12.25
C GLU A 47 3.39 -5.28 -11.26
N VAL A 48 4.62 -5.43 -11.75
CA VAL A 48 5.78 -5.80 -10.95
C VAL A 48 6.06 -4.72 -9.91
N ASP A 49 6.05 -3.45 -10.32
CA ASP A 49 6.27 -2.32 -9.42
C ASP A 49 5.20 -2.28 -8.33
N LEU A 50 3.93 -2.45 -8.70
CA LEU A 50 2.81 -2.44 -7.75
C LEU A 50 2.88 -3.61 -6.75
N ARG A 51 3.32 -4.80 -7.20
CA ARG A 51 3.52 -5.97 -6.33
C ARG A 51 4.71 -5.79 -5.39
N VAL A 52 5.84 -5.31 -5.90
CA VAL A 52 7.04 -5.04 -5.09
C VAL A 52 6.72 -3.98 -4.04
N TYR A 53 5.96 -2.95 -4.40
CA TYR A 53 5.50 -1.93 -3.45
C TYR A 53 4.70 -2.54 -2.31
N GLN A 54 3.72 -3.39 -2.63
CA GLN A 54 2.89 -4.02 -1.59
C GLN A 54 3.65 -4.95 -0.67
N LEU A 55 4.59 -5.73 -1.20
CA LEU A 55 5.40 -6.60 -0.35
C LEU A 55 6.22 -5.80 0.67
N LYS A 56 6.85 -4.69 0.22
CA LYS A 56 7.62 -3.81 1.11
C LYS A 56 6.72 -3.16 2.16
N TRP A 57 5.57 -2.64 1.75
CA TRP A 57 4.63 -2.01 2.67
C TRP A 57 4.08 -3.01 3.71
N GLU A 58 3.77 -4.24 3.30
CA GLU A 58 3.31 -5.29 4.22
C GLU A 58 4.41 -5.73 5.22
N GLU A 59 5.68 -5.75 4.78
CA GLU A 59 6.84 -6.03 5.63
C GLU A 59 7.02 -4.93 6.68
N GLU A 60 7.04 -3.66 6.28
CA GLU A 60 7.14 -2.52 7.18
C GLU A 60 5.97 -2.48 8.19
N LEU A 61 4.74 -2.74 7.74
CA LEU A 61 3.58 -2.81 8.62
C LEU A 61 3.73 -3.94 9.65
N ARG A 62 4.25 -5.10 9.23
CA ARG A 62 4.46 -6.23 10.12
C ARG A 62 5.49 -5.90 11.20
N GLU A 63 6.60 -5.29 10.82
CA GLU A 63 7.62 -4.84 11.78
C GLU A 63 7.04 -3.84 12.79
N ILE A 64 6.23 -2.87 12.34
CA ILE A 64 5.56 -1.92 13.25
C ILE A 64 4.65 -2.65 14.24
N LEU A 65 3.84 -3.60 13.76
CA LEU A 65 2.91 -4.34 14.61
C LEU A 65 3.64 -5.26 15.59
N ASP A 66 4.70 -5.94 15.16
CA ASP A 66 5.50 -6.83 16.01
C ASP A 66 6.16 -6.02 17.14
N ASN A 67 6.74 -4.85 16.83
CA ASN A 67 7.31 -3.93 17.84
C ASN A 67 6.25 -3.42 18.84
N LEU A 68 5.04 -3.13 18.38
CA LEU A 68 3.95 -2.70 19.27
C LEU A 68 3.54 -3.80 20.25
N VAL A 69 3.50 -5.06 19.80
CA VAL A 69 3.18 -6.20 20.65
C VAL A 69 4.27 -6.40 21.71
N GLU A 70 5.55 -6.31 21.33
CA GLU A 70 6.67 -6.48 22.27
C GLU A 70 6.66 -5.43 23.40
N HIS A 71 6.41 -4.15 23.07
CA HIS A 71 6.39 -3.07 24.08
C HIS A 71 5.11 -2.98 24.91
N SER A 72 4.01 -3.62 24.49
CA SER A 72 2.73 -3.58 25.22
C SER A 72 2.75 -4.38 26.52
N PHE A 73 3.76 -5.24 26.73
CA PHE A 73 3.87 -6.09 27.93
C PHE A 73 4.92 -5.61 28.94
N GLU A 74 5.59 -4.47 28.69
CA GLU A 74 6.65 -3.95 29.56
C GLU A 74 6.19 -2.83 30.51
N SER A 75 4.88 -2.51 30.55
CA SER A 75 4.35 -1.32 31.26
C SER A 75 3.48 -1.57 32.51
N ASP A 76 3.28 -2.83 32.95
CA ASP A 76 2.34 -3.16 34.04
C ASP A 76 3.01 -3.84 35.27
N ASP A 77 4.26 -3.53 35.59
CA ASP A 77 4.93 -3.94 36.85
C ASP A 77 5.59 -2.72 37.57
N GLU A 78 4.77 -1.83 38.15
CA GLU A 78 5.16 -0.96 39.29
C GLU A 78 4.12 -0.99 40.42
#